data_AF-A0A1T4UK49-F1
#
_entry.id   AF-A0A1T4UK49-F1
#
_cell.length_a   1.000
_cell.length_b   1.000
_cell.length_c   1.000
_cell.angle_alpha   90.00
_cell.angle_beta   90.00
_cell.angle_gamma   90.00
#
_symmetry.space_group_name_H-M   'P 1'
#
loop_
_entity.id
_entity.type
_entity.pdbx_description
1 polymer ?
#
loop_
_entity_poly.entity_id
_entity_poly.type
_entity_poly.pdbx_seq_one_letter_code
_entity_poly.pdbx_strand_id
1 'polypeptide(L)'
;MKYLSFDFDQFNEKGLKKVIDEFQNQNLSVTSVEADNKPKRQSGVQTKKATLHFSDGQKLVLQATAQGSIFQVRLNTRVIPVKYVDDLKKAITEIATKVKSNSKQFQNTLQKRAVRSSNRTDANSKAKTSLKAQIALANADKEDLLSTVIKSRQEKVTLNDLLSEKQNSKEKVTLQLNQASNETLELLAEIEKLKDAD
;
A
#
# COMPACT_ATOMS: atom_id res chain seq x y z
N MET A 1 17.34 40.22 -8.65
CA MET A 1 16.88 39.17 -7.71
C MET A 1 16.14 38.12 -8.53
N LYS A 2 16.54 36.85 -8.44
CA LYS A 2 15.98 35.77 -9.27
C LYS A 2 14.86 35.09 -8.48
N TYR A 3 13.62 35.44 -8.78
CA TYR A 3 12.47 34.81 -8.17
C TYR A 3 12.39 33.34 -8.60
N LEU A 4 11.97 32.49 -7.67
CA LEU A 4 11.47 31.17 -7.98
C LEU A 4 10.31 31.30 -8.96
N SER A 5 10.57 31.03 -10.23
CA SER A 5 9.55 31.04 -11.28
C SER A 5 9.23 29.60 -11.65
N PHE A 6 8.07 29.14 -11.23
CA PHE A 6 7.45 27.94 -11.77
C PHE A 6 6.98 28.24 -13.19
N ASP A 7 7.30 27.34 -14.12
CA ASP A 7 6.74 27.40 -15.46
C ASP A 7 5.23 27.13 -15.35
N PHE A 8 4.44 28.19 -15.53
CA PHE A 8 3.00 28.12 -15.41
C PHE A 8 2.39 27.28 -16.53
N ASP A 9 3.02 27.19 -17.70
CA ASP A 9 2.50 26.39 -18.83
C ASP A 9 2.77 24.89 -18.64
N GLN A 10 3.90 24.55 -18.02
CA GLN A 10 4.28 23.17 -17.69
C GLN A 10 4.19 22.85 -16.20
N PHE A 11 3.09 23.20 -15.54
CA PHE A 11 2.84 22.77 -14.15
C PHE A 11 2.40 21.30 -14.09
N ASN A 12 3.28 20.41 -14.56
CA ASN A 12 3.15 18.95 -14.64
C ASN A 12 4.44 18.29 -14.13
N GLU A 13 4.52 16.96 -14.16
CA GLU A 13 5.72 16.20 -13.77
C GLU A 13 7.02 16.73 -14.37
N LYS A 14 6.98 17.30 -15.60
CA LYS A 14 8.16 17.82 -16.29
C LYS A 14 8.62 19.17 -15.72
N GLY A 15 7.72 20.10 -15.44
CA GLY A 15 8.07 21.39 -14.84
C GLY A 15 8.36 21.34 -13.34
N LEU A 16 7.87 20.30 -12.65
CA LEU A 16 8.17 20.06 -11.24
C LEU A 16 9.40 19.16 -11.01
N LYS A 17 10.14 18.75 -12.05
CA LYS A 17 11.34 17.90 -11.90
C LYS A 17 12.34 18.45 -10.88
N LYS A 18 12.68 19.74 -10.98
CA LYS A 18 13.63 20.38 -10.04
C LYS A 18 13.16 20.30 -8.58
N VAL A 19 11.85 20.35 -8.36
CA VAL A 19 11.24 20.21 -7.04
C VAL A 19 11.32 18.76 -6.57
N ILE A 20 11.01 17.81 -7.44
CA ILE A 20 11.08 16.37 -7.15
C ILE A 20 12.52 15.96 -6.84
N ASP A 21 13.49 16.40 -7.64
CA ASP A 21 14.92 16.12 -7.46
C ASP A 21 15.43 16.67 -6.12
N GLU A 22 15.00 17.88 -5.74
CA GLU A 22 15.34 18.46 -4.44
C GLU A 22 14.65 17.77 -3.25
N PHE A 23 13.43 17.25 -3.43
CA PHE A 23 12.81 16.39 -2.42
C PHE A 23 13.54 15.05 -2.27
N GLN A 24 14.01 14.44 -3.37
CA GLN A 24 14.83 13.24 -3.33
C GLN A 24 16.14 13.48 -2.58
N ASN A 25 16.81 14.61 -2.83
CA ASN A 25 18.02 15.02 -2.10
C ASN A 25 17.78 15.19 -0.60
N GLN A 26 16.55 15.47 -0.18
CA GLN A 26 16.14 15.58 1.22
C GLN A 26 15.68 14.24 1.84
N ASN A 27 15.90 13.10 1.16
CA ASN A 27 15.43 11.77 1.53
C ASN A 27 13.89 11.64 1.61
N LEU A 28 13.16 12.41 0.80
CA LEU A 28 11.72 12.30 0.67
C LEU A 28 11.38 11.85 -0.75
N SER A 29 11.06 10.57 -0.91
CA SER A 29 10.63 10.02 -2.20
C SER A 29 9.19 10.45 -2.52
N VAL A 30 9.03 11.07 -3.69
CA VAL A 30 7.73 11.39 -4.29
C VAL A 30 7.31 10.21 -5.16
N THR A 31 6.17 9.59 -4.84
CA THR A 31 5.63 8.41 -5.52
C THR A 31 4.82 8.76 -6.77
N SER A 32 4.06 9.85 -6.72
CA SER A 32 3.20 10.30 -7.82
C SER A 32 2.99 11.81 -7.77
N VAL A 33 2.79 12.42 -8.95
CA VAL A 33 2.49 13.83 -9.10
C VAL A 33 1.20 13.99 -9.89
N GLU A 34 0.13 14.38 -9.20
CA GLU A 34 -1.14 14.71 -9.83
C GLU A 34 -1.19 16.21 -10.07
N ALA A 35 -1.09 16.64 -11.33
CA ALA A 35 -1.26 18.02 -11.69
C ALA A 35 -2.46 18.20 -12.63
N ASP A 36 -3.45 18.98 -12.19
CA ASP A 36 -4.67 19.23 -12.96
C ASP A 36 -4.37 20.07 -14.22
N ASN A 37 -3.23 20.78 -14.28
CA ASN A 37 -2.81 21.83 -15.24
C ASN A 37 -3.90 22.86 -15.64
N LYS A 38 -5.07 22.80 -15.00
CA LYS A 38 -6.22 23.67 -15.22
C LYS A 38 -6.10 24.87 -14.29
N PRO A 39 -6.08 26.10 -14.82
CA PRO A 39 -6.07 27.28 -13.99
C PRO A 39 -7.40 27.41 -13.24
N LYS A 40 -7.34 27.61 -11.93
CA LYS A 40 -8.47 27.91 -11.05
C LYS A 40 -8.27 29.30 -10.43
N ARG A 41 -9.33 30.11 -10.38
CA ARG A 41 -9.27 31.41 -9.68
C ARG A 41 -9.49 31.18 -8.19
N GLN A 42 -8.53 31.63 -7.38
CA GLN A 42 -8.63 31.61 -5.92
C GLN A 42 -8.23 33.00 -5.42
N SER A 43 -9.08 33.64 -4.62
CA SER A 43 -8.85 34.99 -4.09
C SER A 43 -8.51 36.04 -5.17
N GLY A 44 -9.20 35.98 -6.32
CA GLY A 44 -8.99 36.90 -7.44
C GLY A 44 -7.81 36.57 -8.36
N VAL A 45 -6.87 35.72 -7.92
CA VAL A 45 -5.65 35.34 -8.65
C VAL A 45 -5.83 34.01 -9.38
N GLN A 46 -5.28 33.91 -10.60
CA GLN A 46 -5.27 32.66 -11.36
C GLN A 46 -4.14 31.76 -10.83
N THR A 47 -4.50 30.55 -10.40
CA THR A 47 -3.58 29.60 -9.78
C THR A 47 -3.68 28.24 -10.44
N LYS A 48 -2.57 27.50 -10.50
CA LYS A 48 -2.55 26.07 -10.86
C LYS A 48 -2.16 25.24 -9.65
N LYS A 49 -2.72 24.04 -9.56
CA LYS A 49 -2.56 23.13 -8.43
C LYS A 49 -1.86 21.84 -8.87
N ALA A 50 -0.88 21.42 -8.08
CA ALA A 50 -0.19 20.14 -8.20
C ALA A 50 -0.21 19.47 -6.83
N THR A 51 -0.45 18.17 -6.82
CA THR A 51 -0.45 17.33 -5.64
C THR A 51 0.69 16.33 -5.76
N LEU A 52 1.64 16.41 -4.84
CA LEU A 52 2.73 15.46 -4.70
C LEU A 52 2.35 14.43 -3.66
N HIS A 53 2.46 13.15 -3.99
CA HIS A 53 2.26 12.05 -3.07
C HIS A 53 3.62 11.54 -2.60
N PHE A 54 3.84 11.50 -1.29
CA PHE A 54 5.07 10.96 -0.70
C PHE A 54 4.93 9.47 -0.36
N SER A 55 6.06 8.79 -0.20
CA SER A 55 6.12 7.38 0.20
C SER A 55 5.43 7.05 1.54
N ASP A 56 5.42 7.99 2.49
CA ASP A 56 4.69 7.87 3.77
C ASP A 56 3.16 8.02 3.61
N GLY A 57 2.64 8.09 2.38
CA GLY A 57 1.22 8.27 2.08
C GLY A 57 0.70 9.70 2.31
N GLN A 58 1.57 10.61 2.73
CA GLN A 58 1.26 12.03 2.89
C GLN A 58 1.13 12.71 1.52
N LYS A 59 0.25 13.70 1.43
CA LYS A 59 0.07 14.51 0.21
C LYS A 59 0.48 15.96 0.43
N LEU A 60 1.27 16.54 -0.47
CA LEU A 60 1.57 17.96 -0.51
C LEU A 60 0.83 18.59 -1.68
N VAL A 61 0.10 19.66 -1.44
CA VAL A 61 -0.53 20.46 -2.48
C VAL A 61 0.26 21.75 -2.63
N LEU A 62 0.81 21.96 -3.83
CA LEU A 62 1.45 23.20 -4.25
C LEU A 62 0.48 23.96 -5.15
N GLN A 63 0.27 25.23 -4.83
CA GLN A 63 -0.45 26.18 -5.67
C GLN A 63 0.51 27.27 -6.12
N ALA A 64 0.65 27.45 -7.43
CA ALA A 64 1.45 28.50 -8.02
C ALA A 64 0.57 29.51 -8.76
N THR A 65 0.95 30.79 -8.75
CA THR A 65 0.28 31.86 -9.51
C THR A 65 0.72 31.86 -10.97
N ALA A 66 0.00 32.60 -11.82
CA ALA A 66 0.38 32.83 -13.22
C ALA A 66 1.79 33.44 -13.39
N GLN A 67 2.25 34.22 -12.40
CA GLN A 67 3.60 34.79 -12.36
C GLN A 67 4.69 33.76 -11.98
N GLY A 68 4.30 32.52 -11.68
CA GLY A 68 5.23 31.47 -11.29
C GLY A 68 5.67 31.53 -9.82
N SER A 69 5.03 32.34 -8.97
CA SER A 69 5.29 32.37 -7.52
C SER A 69 4.44 31.35 -6.77
N ILE A 70 4.91 30.89 -5.60
CA ILE A 70 4.08 30.03 -4.73
C ILE A 70 2.97 30.87 -4.11
N PHE A 71 1.72 30.50 -4.38
CA PHE A 71 0.55 31.09 -3.73
C PHE A 71 0.26 30.41 -2.39
N GLN A 72 0.26 29.07 -2.36
CA GLN A 72 -0.10 28.32 -1.18
C GLN A 72 0.50 26.92 -1.18
N VAL A 73 1.06 26.52 -0.03
CA VAL A 73 1.48 25.14 0.22
C VAL A 73 0.57 24.53 1.28
N ARG A 74 -0.01 23.36 0.99
CA ARG A 74 -0.79 22.59 1.97
C ARG A 74 -0.18 21.21 2.16
N LEU A 75 0.00 20.79 3.40
CA LEU A 75 0.31 19.41 3.75
C LEU A 75 -0.96 18.73 4.21
N ASN A 76 -1.35 17.69 3.48
CA ASN A 76 -2.60 16.96 3.63
C ASN A 76 -3.82 17.87 3.43
N THR A 77 -4.32 18.48 4.51
CA THR A 77 -5.44 19.42 4.50
C THR A 77 -5.09 20.77 5.13
N ARG A 78 -3.91 20.90 5.75
CA ARG A 78 -3.50 22.10 6.49
C ARG A 78 -2.57 22.96 5.65
N VAL A 79 -2.77 24.27 5.72
CA VAL A 79 -1.88 25.25 5.09
C VAL A 79 -0.61 25.35 5.92
N ILE A 80 0.56 25.30 5.28
CA ILE A 80 1.85 25.47 5.93
C ILE A 80 2.42 26.82 5.49
N PRO A 81 2.84 27.69 6.45
CA PRO A 81 3.58 28.89 6.11
C PRO A 81 4.98 28.50 5.63
N VAL A 82 5.39 29.06 4.49
CA VAL A 82 6.74 28.92 3.94
C VAL A 82 7.40 30.29 4.01
N LYS A 83 8.53 30.39 4.71
CA LYS A 83 9.22 31.67 4.92
C LYS A 83 10.07 32.05 3.72
N TYR A 84 10.72 31.06 3.09
CA TYR A 84 11.68 31.29 2.02
C TYR A 84 11.07 31.08 0.64
N VAL A 85 10.05 31.88 0.28
CA VAL A 85 9.37 31.77 -1.03
C VAL A 85 10.27 32.15 -2.20
N ASP A 86 11.34 32.90 -1.94
CA ASP A 86 12.26 33.41 -2.96
C ASP A 86 13.32 32.41 -3.42
N ASP A 87 13.62 31.37 -2.61
CA ASP A 87 14.69 30.40 -2.87
C ASP A 87 14.13 28.97 -2.85
N LEU A 88 14.21 28.29 -4.01
CA LEU A 88 13.70 26.94 -4.23
C LEU A 88 14.23 25.97 -3.17
N LYS A 89 15.55 25.99 -2.96
CA LYS A 89 16.24 25.03 -2.08
C LYS A 89 15.80 25.21 -0.64
N LYS A 90 15.75 26.46 -0.18
CA LYS A 90 15.35 26.79 1.19
C LYS A 90 13.85 26.57 1.43
N ALA A 91 13.01 26.82 0.43
CA ALA A 91 11.58 26.50 0.50
C ALA A 91 11.36 24.99 0.65
N ILE A 92 12.04 24.19 -0.17
CA ILE A 92 11.89 22.74 -0.16
C ILE A 92 12.46 22.14 1.12
N THR A 93 13.60 22.61 1.63
CA THR A 93 14.12 22.14 2.92
C THR A 93 13.15 22.44 4.06
N GLU A 94 12.54 23.63 4.09
CA GLU A 94 11.53 23.99 5.08
C GLU A 94 10.30 23.08 4.97
N ILE A 95 9.79 22.86 3.75
CA ILE A 95 8.65 21.94 3.53
C ILE A 95 9.00 20.51 3.94
N ALA A 96 10.19 20.03 3.57
CA ALA A 96 10.67 18.69 3.89
C ALA A 96 10.77 18.47 5.41
N THR A 97 11.31 19.44 6.15
CA THR A 97 11.34 19.36 7.62
C THR A 97 9.94 19.30 8.23
N LYS A 98 8.98 20.07 7.68
CA LYS A 98 7.58 20.01 8.11
C LYS A 98 6.93 18.65 7.81
N VAL A 99 7.17 18.09 6.64
CA VAL A 99 6.69 16.74 6.26
C VAL A 99 7.25 15.68 7.21
N LYS A 100 8.55 15.72 7.49
CA LYS A 100 9.21 14.81 8.45
C LYS A 100 8.65 14.98 9.86
N SER A 101 8.43 16.20 10.33
CA SER A 101 7.84 16.44 11.66
C SER A 101 6.39 15.94 11.77
N ASN A 102 5.66 15.90 10.65
CA ASN A 102 4.27 15.49 10.59
C ASN A 102 4.07 13.97 10.43
N SER A 103 5.09 13.21 10.02
CA SER A 103 4.97 11.77 9.76
C SER A 103 4.43 10.99 10.95
N LYS A 104 4.99 11.21 12.16
CA LYS A 104 4.54 10.54 13.39
C LYS A 104 3.07 10.82 13.70
N GLN A 105 2.63 12.08 13.55
CA GLN A 105 1.22 12.44 13.76
C GLN A 105 0.33 11.79 12.69
N PHE A 106 0.78 11.79 11.43
CA PHE A 106 0.05 11.20 10.32
C PHE A 106 -0.15 9.70 10.49
N GLN A 107 0.91 8.96 10.82
CA GLN A 107 0.85 7.52 11.08
C GLN A 107 -0.10 7.20 12.25
N ASN A 108 -0.02 7.97 13.35
CA ASN A 108 -0.97 7.82 14.47
C ASN A 108 -2.42 8.06 14.03
N THR A 109 -2.66 9.04 13.14
CA THR A 109 -4.02 9.27 12.62
C THR A 109 -4.49 8.17 11.68
N LEU A 110 -3.59 7.59 10.88
CA LEU A 110 -3.90 6.45 10.02
C LEU A 110 -4.24 5.21 10.85
N GLN A 111 -3.43 4.88 11.86
CA GLN A 111 -3.71 3.78 12.79
C GLN A 111 -5.06 3.97 13.49
N LYS A 112 -5.33 5.18 14.02
CA LYS A 112 -6.64 5.49 14.63
C LYS A 112 -7.80 5.35 13.65
N ARG A 113 -7.59 5.71 12.38
CA ARG A 113 -8.61 5.54 11.33
C ARG A 113 -8.82 4.07 10.98
N ALA A 114 -7.75 3.28 10.88
CA ALA A 114 -7.80 1.85 10.62
C ALA A 114 -8.57 1.10 11.73
N VAL A 115 -8.27 1.40 13.00
CA VAL A 115 -9.01 0.86 14.16
C VAL A 115 -10.47 1.31 14.14
N ARG A 116 -10.75 2.57 13.77
CA ARG A 116 -12.14 3.02 13.63
C ARG A 116 -12.85 2.32 12.47
N SER A 117 -12.20 2.08 11.33
CA SER A 117 -12.84 1.38 10.21
C SER A 117 -13.09 -0.09 10.51
N SER A 118 -12.17 -0.78 11.21
CA SER A 118 -12.41 -2.15 11.68
C SER A 118 -13.55 -2.20 12.69
N ASN A 119 -13.67 -1.21 13.56
CA ASN A 119 -14.74 -1.13 14.56
C ASN A 119 -16.07 -0.59 14.00
N ARG A 120 -16.09 -0.13 12.74
CA ARG A 120 -17.28 0.43 12.08
C ARG A 120 -18.07 -0.61 11.29
N THR A 121 -17.69 -1.89 11.33
CA THR A 121 -18.40 -2.90 10.56
C THR A 121 -19.86 -3.07 10.98
N ASP A 122 -20.27 -2.77 12.23
CA ASP A 122 -21.63 -3.15 12.66
C ASP A 122 -22.40 -2.13 13.54
N ALA A 123 -21.77 -1.07 14.03
CA ALA A 123 -22.38 -0.28 15.11
C ALA A 123 -23.35 0.84 14.65
N ASN A 124 -23.36 1.25 13.37
CA ASN A 124 -24.03 2.50 12.98
C ASN A 124 -25.04 2.41 11.82
N SER A 125 -25.43 1.21 11.37
CA SER A 125 -26.55 1.05 10.42
C SER A 125 -27.82 0.47 11.04
N LYS A 126 -27.74 -0.20 12.20
CA LYS A 126 -28.90 -0.87 12.83
C LYS A 126 -29.53 -0.08 14.01
N ALA A 127 -28.92 1.02 14.44
CA ALA A 127 -29.31 1.77 15.65
C ALA A 127 -30.54 2.70 15.49
N LYS A 128 -31.45 2.44 14.53
CA LYS A 128 -32.74 3.14 14.41
C LYS A 128 -33.94 2.22 14.16
N THR A 129 -33.80 0.91 14.35
CA THR A 129 -34.91 -0.04 14.16
C THR A 129 -35.43 -0.56 15.50
N SER A 130 -36.73 -0.87 15.58
CA SER A 130 -37.40 -1.40 16.77
C SER A 130 -36.70 -2.66 17.31
N LEU A 131 -36.85 -2.96 18.62
CA LEU A 131 -36.23 -4.13 19.28
C LEU A 131 -36.46 -5.45 18.52
N LYS A 132 -37.65 -5.62 17.93
CA LYS A 132 -37.99 -6.80 17.10
C LYS A 132 -37.10 -6.92 15.86
N ALA A 133 -36.84 -5.80 15.17
CA ALA A 133 -35.98 -5.79 14.00
C ALA A 133 -34.51 -6.05 14.39
N GLN A 134 -34.07 -5.58 15.55
CA GLN A 134 -32.74 -5.90 16.07
C GLN A 134 -32.58 -7.40 16.37
N ILE A 135 -33.58 -8.03 17.00
CA ILE A 135 -33.58 -9.47 17.26
C ILE A 135 -33.57 -10.27 15.95
N ALA A 136 -34.38 -9.87 14.96
CA ALA A 136 -34.40 -10.55 13.66
C ALA A 136 -33.05 -10.46 12.94
N LEU A 137 -32.41 -9.28 12.95
CA LEU A 137 -31.08 -9.10 12.37
C LEU A 137 -30.02 -9.91 13.11
N ALA A 138 -30.05 -9.93 14.45
CA ALA A 138 -29.11 -10.72 15.24
C ALA A 138 -29.25 -12.23 14.99
N ASN A 139 -30.48 -12.71 14.77
CA ASN A 139 -30.72 -14.11 14.41
C ASN A 139 -30.22 -14.44 13.01
N ALA A 140 -30.44 -13.56 12.02
CA ALA A 140 -29.89 -13.73 10.68
C ALA A 140 -28.35 -13.75 10.69
N ASP A 141 -27.73 -12.79 11.40
CA ASP A 141 -26.28 -12.74 11.56
C ASP A 141 -25.75 -14.04 12.23
N LYS A 142 -26.47 -14.58 13.22
CA LYS A 142 -26.12 -15.84 13.88
C LYS A 142 -26.19 -17.03 12.92
N GLU A 143 -27.22 -17.10 12.08
CA GLU A 143 -27.36 -18.17 11.07
C GLU A 143 -26.24 -18.12 10.03
N ASP A 144 -25.90 -16.93 9.53
CA ASP A 144 -24.81 -16.73 8.58
C ASP A 144 -23.46 -17.15 9.18
N LEU A 145 -23.20 -16.78 10.43
CA LEU A 145 -21.99 -17.21 11.16
C LEU A 145 -21.95 -18.73 11.35
N LEU A 146 -23.06 -19.35 11.73
CA LEU A 146 -23.13 -20.81 11.87
C LEU A 146 -22.86 -21.51 10.53
N SER A 147 -23.44 -21.01 9.43
CA SER A 147 -23.20 -21.56 8.09
C SER A 147 -21.73 -21.45 7.68
N THR A 148 -21.08 -20.33 8.01
CA THR A 148 -19.67 -20.08 7.73
C THR A 148 -18.77 -21.00 8.53
N VAL A 149 -19.07 -21.20 9.82
CA VAL A 149 -18.34 -22.14 10.69
C VAL A 149 -18.49 -23.58 10.20
N ILE A 150 -19.67 -23.98 9.75
CA ILE A 150 -19.91 -25.32 9.18
C ILE A 150 -19.08 -25.51 7.91
N LYS A 151 -19.11 -24.56 6.96
CA LYS A 151 -18.29 -24.60 5.74
C LYS A 151 -16.80 -24.69 6.05
N SER A 152 -16.30 -23.86 6.95
CA SER A 152 -14.89 -23.90 7.35
C SER A 152 -14.50 -25.21 8.04
N ARG A 153 -15.39 -25.82 8.83
CA ARG A 153 -15.15 -27.16 9.39
C ARG A 153 -15.11 -28.24 8.31
N GLN A 154 -16.01 -28.18 7.33
CA GLN A 154 -16.00 -29.10 6.20
C GLN A 154 -14.72 -28.97 5.38
N GLU A 155 -14.27 -27.75 5.08
CA GLU A 155 -13.00 -27.48 4.40
C GLU A 155 -11.79 -28.03 5.19
N LYS A 156 -11.80 -27.93 6.52
CA LYS A 156 -10.74 -28.52 7.35
C LYS A 156 -10.72 -30.04 7.26
N VAL A 157 -11.88 -30.69 7.27
CA VAL A 157 -11.97 -32.16 7.13
C VAL A 157 -11.45 -32.58 5.75
N THR A 158 -11.92 -31.94 4.68
CA THR A 158 -11.47 -32.29 3.31
C THR A 158 -9.97 -32.06 3.12
N LEU A 159 -9.41 -30.98 3.68
CA LEU A 159 -7.98 -30.73 3.66
C LEU A 159 -7.19 -31.79 4.42
N ASN A 160 -7.68 -32.26 5.56
CA ASN A 160 -7.02 -33.33 6.33
C ASN A 160 -7.04 -34.66 5.56
N ASP A 161 -8.17 -35.00 4.92
CA ASP A 161 -8.28 -36.22 4.10
C ASP A 161 -7.30 -36.16 2.91
N LEU A 162 -7.26 -35.03 2.20
CA LEU A 162 -6.31 -34.81 1.12
C LEU A 162 -4.84 -34.86 1.60
N LEU A 163 -4.56 -34.36 2.80
CA LEU A 163 -3.20 -34.40 3.37
C LEU A 163 -2.78 -35.85 3.66
N SER A 164 -3.69 -36.66 4.21
CA SER A 164 -3.47 -38.10 4.43
C SER A 164 -3.23 -38.84 3.11
N GLU A 165 -4.03 -38.57 2.07
CA GLU A 165 -3.81 -39.15 0.73
C GLU A 165 -2.45 -38.75 0.13
N LYS A 166 -2.05 -37.49 0.28
CA LYS A 166 -0.75 -37.01 -0.17
C LYS A 166 0.42 -37.62 0.62
N GLN A 167 0.25 -37.87 1.91
CA GLN A 167 1.25 -38.59 2.72
C GLN A 167 1.39 -40.03 2.25
N ASN A 168 0.28 -40.75 2.08
CA ASN A 168 0.29 -42.14 1.61
C ASN A 168 0.90 -42.27 0.20
N SER A 169 0.58 -41.35 -0.71
CA SER A 169 1.20 -41.34 -2.05
C SER A 169 2.68 -41.00 -2.00
N LYS A 170 3.10 -40.06 -1.15
CA LYS A 170 4.53 -39.78 -0.93
C LYS A 170 5.26 -41.02 -0.40
N GLU A 171 4.70 -41.72 0.57
CA GLU A 171 5.28 -42.96 1.11
C GLU A 171 5.43 -44.03 0.03
N LYS A 172 4.39 -44.26 -0.78
CA LYS A 172 4.46 -45.18 -1.93
C LYS A 172 5.57 -44.81 -2.92
N VAL A 173 5.68 -43.53 -3.28
CA VAL A 173 6.73 -43.06 -4.20
C VAL A 173 8.11 -43.23 -3.58
N THR A 174 8.28 -42.96 -2.28
CA THR A 174 9.57 -43.18 -1.60
C THR A 174 9.95 -44.66 -1.54
N LEU A 175 8.99 -45.56 -1.36
CA LEU A 175 9.23 -47.00 -1.40
C LEU A 175 9.67 -47.45 -2.80
N GLN A 176 8.99 -46.99 -3.85
CA GLN A 176 9.36 -47.29 -5.23
C GLN A 176 10.76 -46.76 -5.58
N LEU A 177 11.08 -45.55 -5.13
CA LEU A 177 12.40 -44.96 -5.35
C LEU A 177 13.51 -45.75 -4.65
N ASN A 178 13.27 -46.20 -3.42
CA ASN A 178 14.22 -47.05 -2.69
C ASN A 178 14.39 -48.42 -3.34
N GLN A 179 13.30 -49.04 -3.81
CA GLN A 179 13.36 -50.31 -4.56
C GLN A 179 14.17 -50.17 -5.84
N ALA A 180 13.86 -49.16 -6.67
CA ALA A 180 14.59 -48.90 -7.90
C ALA A 180 16.07 -48.57 -7.64
N SER A 181 16.37 -47.86 -6.55
CA SER A 181 17.76 -47.58 -6.14
C SER A 181 18.51 -48.84 -5.70
N ASN A 182 17.83 -49.81 -5.07
CA ASN A 182 18.45 -51.07 -4.71
C ASN A 182 18.70 -51.94 -5.95
N GLU A 183 17.72 -52.02 -6.85
CA GLU A 183 17.86 -52.73 -8.13
C GLU A 183 19.02 -52.17 -8.96
N THR A 184 19.19 -50.83 -9.01
CA THR A 184 20.31 -50.23 -9.74
C THR A 184 21.67 -50.52 -9.10
N LEU A 185 21.74 -50.60 -7.77
CA LEU A 185 22.96 -51.01 -7.07
C LEU A 185 23.29 -52.48 -7.31
N GLU A 186 22.29 -53.36 -7.31
CA GLU A 186 22.46 -54.79 -7.62
C GLU A 186 22.96 -54.98 -9.06
N LEU A 187 22.34 -54.30 -10.03
CA LEU A 187 22.76 -54.32 -11.43
C LEU A 187 24.19 -53.79 -11.63
N LEU A 188 24.56 -52.71 -10.92
CA LEU A 188 25.93 -52.18 -10.97
C LEU A 188 26.95 -53.19 -10.43
N ALA A 189 26.64 -53.85 -9.31
CA ALA A 189 27.51 -54.88 -8.75
C ALA A 189 27.64 -56.11 -9.67
N GLU A 190 26.58 -56.45 -10.41
CA GLU A 190 26.63 -57.54 -11.40
C GLU A 190 27.44 -57.18 -12.65
N ILE A 191 27.32 -55.94 -13.14
CA ILE A 191 28.17 -55.43 -14.23
C ILE A 191 29.65 -55.46 -13.83
N GLU A 192 29.98 -55.08 -12.59
CA GLU A 192 31.36 -55.09 -12.08
C GLU A 192 31.93 -56.51 -12.06
N LYS A 193 31.16 -57.49 -11.57
CA LYS A 193 31.55 -58.92 -11.59
C LYS A 193 31.77 -59.47 -12.99
N LEU A 194 30.93 -59.08 -13.96
CA LEU A 194 31.06 -59.50 -15.36
C LEU A 194 32.29 -58.87 -16.02
N LYS A 195 32.63 -57.63 -15.66
CA LYS A 195 33.80 -56.93 -16.17
C LYS A 195 35.13 -57.50 -15.64
N ASP A 196 35.14 -58.02 -14.42
CA ASP A 196 36.31 -58.66 -13.84
C ASP A 196 36.52 -60.12 -14.33
N ALA A 197 35.55 -60.68 -15.06
CA ALA A 197 35.58 -62.06 -15.57
C ALA A 197 36.06 -62.19 -17.04
N ASP A 198 36.21 -61.08 -17.75
CA ASP A 198 36.80 -60.96 -19.10
C ASP A 198 38.25 -60.45 -19.04
#